data_AF-A0A921HBP1-F1
#
_entry.id   AF-A0A921HBP1-F1
#
_cell.length_a   1.000
_cell.length_b   1.000
_cell.length_c   1.000
_cell.angle_alpha   90.00
_cell.angle_beta   90.00
_cell.angle_gamma   90.00
#
_symmetry.space_group_name_H-M   'P 1'
#
loop_
_entity.id
_entity.type
_entity.pdbx_description
1 polymer ?
#
loop_
_entity_poly.entity_id
_entity_poly.type
_entity_poly.pdbx_seq_one_letter_code
_entity_poly.pdbx_strand_id
1 'polypeptide(L)'
;MHYNFFRYYEPNIGRFTQLDPIGLAGGENLYWFAENVQGWIDPLGLARFCTRPLSGIPFGITTDLDKSFRDGLDLGIFHEHIFFDDGTNIGYTTTGTFSEESTKGYKCSNVHYDDKIMKEAVENVKKRKKNVFKIKQGNIAIEEKLEFGNDNYNVITNNCQDFATEVDKEYSRIIKEEK
;
A
#
# COMPACT_ATOMS: atom_id res chain seq x y z
N MET A 1 -23.28 -1.42 -27.77
CA MET A 1 -22.30 -1.87 -28.78
C MET A 1 -21.05 -1.02 -28.62
N HIS A 2 -19.88 -1.64 -28.53
CA HIS A 2 -18.60 -0.93 -28.44
C HIS A 2 -17.84 -1.13 -29.76
N TYR A 3 -17.25 -0.04 -30.28
CA TYR A 3 -16.51 -0.05 -31.53
C TYR A 3 -15.02 -0.23 -31.25
N ASN A 4 -14.45 -1.33 -31.74
CA ASN A 4 -13.01 -1.49 -31.90
C ASN A 4 -12.70 -1.21 -33.38
N PHE A 5 -11.54 -0.61 -33.69
CA PHE A 5 -11.20 0.03 -34.98
C PHE A 5 -11.52 -0.80 -36.24
N PHE A 6 -11.61 -2.13 -36.12
CA PHE A 6 -11.95 -3.07 -37.19
C PHE A 6 -13.10 -4.05 -36.88
N ARG A 7 -13.69 -4.02 -35.68
CA ARG A 7 -14.70 -5.01 -35.24
C ARG A 7 -15.78 -4.44 -34.30
N TYR A 8 -17.01 -4.93 -34.44
CA TYR A 8 -18.10 -4.66 -33.50
C TYR A 8 -18.14 -5.68 -32.35
N TYR A 9 -18.05 -5.18 -31.12
CA TYR A 9 -18.14 -5.97 -29.89
C TYR A 9 -19.56 -5.95 -29.30
N GLU A 10 -20.08 -7.14 -28.99
CA GLU A 10 -21.36 -7.32 -28.32
C GLU A 10 -21.16 -7.68 -26.84
N PRO A 11 -21.42 -6.74 -25.91
CA PRO A 11 -21.09 -6.92 -24.50
C PRO A 11 -21.93 -7.99 -23.79
N ASN A 12 -23.15 -8.27 -24.26
CA ASN A 12 -24.04 -9.27 -23.64
C ASN A 12 -23.52 -10.70 -23.79
N ILE A 13 -22.72 -10.97 -24.82
CA ILE A 13 -22.17 -12.30 -25.13
C ILE A 13 -20.65 -12.39 -24.93
N GLY A 14 -19.99 -11.26 -24.66
CA GLY A 14 -18.56 -11.20 -24.39
C GLY A 14 -17.66 -11.49 -25.59
N ARG A 15 -18.14 -11.28 -26.83
CA ARG A 15 -17.46 -11.70 -28.06
C ARG A 15 -17.59 -10.67 -29.19
N PHE A 16 -16.71 -10.78 -30.18
CA PHE A 16 -16.86 -10.05 -31.43
C PHE A 16 -17.93 -10.68 -32.31
N THR A 17 -18.67 -9.85 -33.04
CA THR A 17 -19.71 -10.30 -34.00
C THR A 17 -19.14 -10.59 -35.39
N GLN A 18 -17.89 -10.18 -35.64
CA GLN A 18 -17.18 -10.32 -36.91
C GLN A 18 -15.91 -11.14 -36.71
N LEU A 19 -15.55 -11.88 -37.76
CA LEU A 19 -14.31 -12.66 -37.82
C LEU A 19 -13.09 -11.74 -37.72
N ASP A 20 -12.05 -12.18 -37.01
CA ASP A 20 -10.76 -11.46 -36.94
C ASP A 20 -10.14 -11.32 -38.35
N PRO A 21 -9.87 -10.10 -38.84
CA PRO A 21 -9.25 -9.87 -40.15
C PRO A 21 -7.87 -10.53 -40.30
N ILE A 22 -7.18 -10.83 -39.19
CA ILE A 22 -5.87 -11.51 -39.21
C ILE A 22 -6.00 -13.04 -39.42
N GLY A 23 -7.22 -13.58 -39.37
CA GLY A 23 -7.51 -14.99 -39.55
C GLY A 23 -6.86 -15.88 -38.48
N LEU A 24 -6.52 -17.12 -38.85
CA LEU A 24 -5.94 -18.12 -37.94
C LEU A 24 -4.59 -17.71 -37.33
N ALA A 25 -3.94 -16.67 -37.86
CA ALA A 25 -2.72 -16.11 -37.25
C ALA A 25 -3.00 -15.42 -35.91
N GLY A 26 -4.26 -15.07 -35.61
CA GLY A 26 -4.70 -14.45 -34.36
C GLY A 26 -5.20 -15.44 -33.31
N GLY A 27 -5.10 -16.74 -33.59
CA GLY A 27 -5.59 -17.82 -32.73
C GLY A 27 -6.73 -18.63 -33.38
N GLU A 28 -7.04 -19.79 -32.79
CA GLU A 28 -8.05 -20.72 -33.32
C GLU A 28 -9.49 -20.19 -33.16
N ASN A 29 -9.71 -19.23 -32.26
CA ASN A 29 -11.02 -18.65 -31.99
C ASN A 29 -11.14 -17.22 -32.55
N LEU A 30 -11.67 -17.14 -33.77
CA LEU A 30 -11.77 -15.90 -34.55
C LEU A 30 -12.79 -14.87 -34.01
N TYR A 31 -13.56 -15.23 -32.98
CA TYR A 31 -14.58 -14.39 -32.34
C TYR A 31 -14.21 -13.96 -30.91
N TRP A 32 -13.03 -14.36 -30.45
CA TRP A 32 -12.59 -14.17 -29.07
C TRP A 32 -12.10 -12.74 -28.83
N PHE A 33 -12.53 -12.13 -27.70
CA PHE A 33 -12.23 -10.73 -27.39
C PHE A 33 -10.83 -10.54 -26.77
N ALA A 34 -10.44 -11.46 -25.88
CA ALA A 34 -9.10 -11.67 -25.33
C ALA A 34 -9.22 -12.80 -24.30
N GLU A 35 -8.15 -13.56 -24.06
CA GLU A 35 -8.12 -14.53 -22.98
C GLU A 35 -8.17 -13.77 -21.66
N ASN A 36 -9.34 -13.78 -21.03
CA ASN A 36 -9.61 -13.19 -19.73
C ASN A 36 -9.21 -11.71 -19.59
N VAL A 37 -10.14 -10.79 -19.85
CA VAL A 37 -9.95 -9.34 -19.59
C VAL A 37 -9.65 -9.08 -18.09
N GLN A 38 -9.98 -10.02 -17.19
CA GLN A 38 -9.58 -9.95 -15.78
C GLN A 38 -8.16 -10.44 -15.50
N GLY A 39 -7.49 -11.12 -16.44
CA GLY A 39 -6.08 -11.51 -16.33
C GLY A 39 -5.09 -10.36 -16.61
N TRP A 40 -5.61 -9.21 -17.07
CA TRP A 40 -4.84 -7.97 -17.27
C TRP A 40 -5.07 -6.96 -16.14
N ILE A 41 -5.88 -7.32 -15.14
CA ILE A 41 -5.69 -6.80 -13.80
C ILE A 41 -4.37 -7.43 -13.38
N ASP A 42 -3.35 -6.62 -13.15
CA ASP A 42 -2.13 -7.06 -12.48
C ASP A 42 -2.51 -7.34 -11.02
N PRO A 43 -2.85 -8.59 -10.64
CA PRO A 43 -3.29 -8.90 -9.28
C PRO A 43 -2.08 -8.95 -8.34
N LEU A 44 -0.89 -8.83 -8.91
CA LEU A 44 0.39 -8.80 -8.26
C LEU A 44 0.92 -7.37 -8.27
N GLY A 45 0.10 -6.32 -8.26
CA GLY A 45 0.58 -4.99 -7.90
C GLY A 45 1.11 -5.04 -6.45
N LEU A 46 2.39 -5.35 -6.26
CA LEU A 46 2.98 -5.84 -5.02
C LEU A 46 3.47 -4.68 -4.17
N ALA A 47 2.55 -4.08 -3.42
CA ALA A 47 2.95 -3.21 -2.34
C ALA A 47 3.79 -4.03 -1.34
N ARG A 48 4.85 -3.43 -0.80
CA ARG A 48 5.72 -4.09 0.18
C ARG A 48 6.30 -3.10 1.17
N PHE A 49 6.45 -3.58 2.40
CA PHE A 49 7.15 -2.85 3.43
C PHE A 49 8.66 -3.01 3.25
N CYS A 50 9.38 -1.90 3.33
CA CYS A 50 10.82 -1.87 3.23
C CYS A 50 11.41 -1.00 4.34
N THR A 51 12.53 -1.45 4.91
CA THR A 51 13.21 -0.74 5.99
C THR A 51 14.64 -0.36 5.61
N ARG A 52 15.11 0.75 6.17
CA ARG A 52 16.50 1.20 6.05
C ARG A 52 17.00 1.69 7.41
N PRO A 53 18.24 1.37 7.82
CA PRO A 53 18.81 1.95 9.04
C PRO A 53 18.96 3.47 8.90
N LEU A 54 18.75 4.21 10.01
CA LEU A 54 19.03 5.65 10.01
C LEU A 54 20.53 5.91 9.76
N SER A 55 20.80 6.96 8.97
CA SER A 55 22.17 7.37 8.64
C SER A 55 22.92 7.79 9.91
N GLY A 56 24.10 7.22 10.16
CA GLY A 56 24.95 7.56 11.31
C GLY A 56 25.00 6.49 12.42
N ILE A 57 24.30 5.37 12.26
CA ILE A 57 24.35 4.25 13.21
C ILE A 57 25.30 3.16 12.66
N PRO A 58 26.31 2.71 13.42
CA PRO A 58 27.27 1.71 12.97
C PRO A 58 26.60 0.41 12.54
N PHE A 59 27.06 -0.14 11.42
CA PHE A 59 26.71 -1.47 10.92
C PHE A 59 26.95 -2.50 12.03
N GLY A 60 25.90 -3.11 12.58
CA GLY A 60 26.00 -4.11 13.67
C GLY A 60 25.38 -3.73 15.01
N ILE A 61 24.87 -2.50 15.22
CA ILE A 61 24.00 -2.15 16.37
C ILE A 61 22.51 -2.31 16.00
N THR A 62 22.22 -2.63 14.74
CA THR A 62 20.90 -3.04 14.25
C THR A 62 20.61 -4.45 14.75
N THR A 63 20.12 -4.61 15.98
CA THR A 63 19.70 -5.93 16.46
C THR A 63 18.42 -6.34 15.73
N ASP A 64 18.58 -7.06 14.63
CA ASP A 64 17.56 -7.99 14.12
C ASP A 64 17.47 -9.15 15.12
N LEU A 65 16.64 -9.00 16.15
CA LEU A 65 16.30 -10.12 17.04
C LEU A 65 14.97 -10.78 16.67
N ASP A 66 14.54 -10.73 15.41
CA ASP A 66 13.75 -11.81 14.82
C ASP A 66 13.69 -11.68 13.28
N LYS A 67 13.64 -12.82 12.59
CA LYS A 67 13.31 -12.91 11.15
C LYS A 67 11.81 -12.72 10.89
N SER A 68 11.00 -12.61 11.95
CA SER A 68 9.60 -12.18 11.94
C SER A 68 9.55 -10.66 12.08
N PHE A 69 9.90 -9.98 10.98
CA PHE A 69 10.07 -8.54 10.71
C PHE A 69 9.19 -7.49 11.45
N ARG A 70 8.17 -7.86 12.21
CA ARG A 70 7.15 -6.97 12.81
C ARG A 70 6.92 -7.17 14.32
N ASP A 71 7.45 -8.23 14.92
CA ASP A 71 7.21 -8.58 16.33
C ASP A 71 8.39 -8.23 17.25
N GLY A 72 9.39 -7.53 16.71
CA GLY A 72 10.59 -7.10 17.44
C GLY A 72 10.37 -5.88 18.34
N LEU A 73 11.37 -5.58 19.17
CA LEU A 73 11.38 -4.38 20.01
C LEU A 73 11.42 -3.15 19.08
N ASP A 74 10.31 -2.40 19.00
CA ASP A 74 10.15 -1.17 18.21
C ASP A 74 11.03 -0.02 18.74
N LEU A 75 12.35 -0.24 18.65
CA LEU A 75 13.36 0.77 18.87
C LEU A 75 13.47 1.49 17.54
N GLY A 76 12.85 2.66 17.40
CA GLY A 76 12.75 3.51 16.20
C GLY A 76 14.09 3.94 15.57
N ILE A 77 14.92 2.96 15.22
CA ILE A 77 16.28 3.03 14.70
C ILE A 77 16.30 2.58 13.22
N PHE A 78 15.13 2.35 12.65
CA PHE A 78 14.93 2.11 11.25
C PHE A 78 13.91 3.09 10.70
N HIS A 79 14.01 3.33 9.40
CA HIS A 79 13.00 4.03 8.66
C HIS A 79 12.21 3.02 7.84
N GLU A 80 10.89 3.01 7.99
CA GLU A 80 10.00 2.09 7.28
C GLU A 80 9.14 2.84 6.26
N HIS A 81 9.14 2.30 5.04
CA HIS A 81 8.41 2.81 3.89
C HIS A 81 7.57 1.70 3.27
N ILE A 82 6.40 2.04 2.78
CA ILE A 82 5.60 1.21 1.90
C ILE A 82 5.93 1.60 0.47
N PHE A 83 6.43 0.66 -0.31
CA PHE A 83 6.70 0.85 -1.73
C PHE A 83 5.57 0.23 -2.54
N PHE A 84 5.18 0.93 -3.61
CA PHE A 84 4.17 0.51 -4.58
C PHE A 84 4.83 0.25 -5.94
N ASP A 85 4.13 -0.44 -6.83
CA ASP A 85 4.70 -0.85 -8.12
C ASP A 85 4.78 0.29 -9.15
N ASP A 86 4.02 1.37 -8.95
CA ASP A 86 4.16 2.60 -9.72
C ASP A 86 5.47 3.38 -9.40
N GLY A 87 6.31 2.83 -8.54
CA GLY A 87 7.56 3.44 -8.08
C GLY A 87 7.35 4.49 -7.00
N THR A 88 6.12 4.78 -6.62
CA THR A 88 5.83 5.64 -5.47
C THR A 88 6.11 4.90 -4.18
N ASN A 89 6.36 5.66 -3.13
CA ASN A 89 6.49 5.13 -1.79
C ASN A 89 5.94 6.11 -0.77
N ILE A 90 5.61 5.59 0.39
CA ILE A 90 5.14 6.39 1.51
C ILE A 90 5.81 5.93 2.79
N GLY A 91 6.44 6.90 3.47
CA GLY A 91 6.91 6.77 4.84
C GLY A 91 6.19 7.75 5.74
N TYR A 92 6.53 7.71 7.01
CA TYR A 92 6.00 8.61 8.03
C TYR A 92 7.14 9.17 8.89
N THR A 93 7.13 10.48 9.11
CA THR A 93 8.18 11.20 9.86
C THR A 93 7.57 12.23 10.79
N THR A 94 8.44 13.01 11.45
CA THR A 94 8.06 14.18 12.24
C THR A 94 7.26 15.22 11.47
N THR A 95 7.32 15.24 10.14
CA THR A 95 6.54 16.16 9.31
C THR A 95 5.30 15.49 8.71
N GLY A 96 4.93 14.29 9.17
CA GLY A 96 3.83 13.50 8.65
C GLY A 96 4.24 12.52 7.56
N THR A 97 3.27 12.11 6.73
CA THR A 97 3.53 11.19 5.62
C THR A 97 4.27 11.86 4.47
N PHE A 98 5.26 11.19 3.90
CA PHE A 98 6.09 11.73 2.83
C PHE A 98 6.58 10.62 1.89
N SER A 99 7.10 11.00 0.73
CA SER A 99 7.67 10.09 -0.27
C SER A 99 9.15 10.41 -0.50
N GLU A 100 9.98 9.39 -0.67
CA GLU A 100 11.39 9.54 -1.04
C GLU A 100 11.62 9.27 -2.53
N GLU A 101 12.54 10.00 -3.16
CA GLU A 101 12.92 9.77 -4.57
C GLU A 101 13.90 8.59 -4.74
N SER A 102 14.61 8.19 -3.67
CA SER A 102 15.69 7.20 -3.73
C SER A 102 15.35 5.96 -2.89
N THR A 103 15.28 4.81 -3.54
CA THR A 103 15.11 3.49 -2.91
C THR A 103 16.42 2.93 -2.33
N LYS A 104 17.53 3.68 -2.42
CA LYS A 104 18.87 3.17 -2.15
C LYS A 104 19.07 2.87 -0.66
N GLY A 105 19.29 1.59 -0.34
CA GLY A 105 19.58 1.11 1.01
C GLY A 105 18.38 0.52 1.75
N TYR A 106 17.19 0.54 1.14
CA TYR A 106 16.03 -0.18 1.67
C TYR A 106 16.16 -1.68 1.43
N LYS A 107 15.81 -2.46 2.45
CA LYS A 107 15.58 -3.90 2.35
C LYS A 107 14.08 -4.15 2.47
N CYS A 108 13.52 -4.79 1.46
CA CYS A 108 12.08 -5.05 1.40
C CYS A 108 11.72 -6.44 1.89
N SER A 109 10.53 -6.56 2.47
CA SER A 109 9.92 -7.85 2.79
C SER A 109 9.63 -8.67 1.53
N ASN A 110 9.63 -9.99 1.69
CA ASN A 110 9.17 -10.93 0.66
C ASN A 110 7.64 -11.09 0.65
N VAL A 111 6.95 -10.50 1.63
CA VAL A 111 5.49 -10.45 1.68
C VAL A 111 5.03 -9.31 0.81
N HIS A 112 4.03 -9.61 -0.02
CA HIS A 112 3.48 -8.66 -0.96
C HIS A 112 1.97 -8.54 -0.75
N TYR A 113 1.46 -7.35 -1.04
CA TYR A 113 0.08 -6.94 -0.79
C TYR A 113 -0.52 -6.37 -2.06
N ASP A 114 -1.84 -6.41 -2.19
CA ASP A 114 -2.55 -5.76 -3.30
C ASP A 114 -2.40 -4.23 -3.20
N ASP A 115 -1.83 -3.62 -4.24
CA ASP A 115 -1.55 -2.19 -4.34
C ASP A 115 -2.78 -1.31 -4.11
N LYS A 116 -3.94 -1.71 -4.65
CA LYS A 116 -5.17 -0.90 -4.57
C LYS A 116 -5.70 -0.89 -3.15
N ILE A 117 -5.75 -2.07 -2.52
CA ILE A 117 -6.20 -2.22 -1.13
C ILE A 117 -5.19 -1.58 -0.18
N MET A 118 -3.89 -1.68 -0.47
CA MET A 118 -2.85 -1.03 0.34
C MET A 118 -2.95 0.49 0.28
N LYS A 119 -3.18 1.08 -0.90
CA LYS A 119 -3.42 2.53 -1.05
C LYS A 119 -4.66 2.97 -0.28
N GLU A 120 -5.74 2.18 -0.33
CA GLU A 120 -6.94 2.45 0.45
C GLU A 120 -6.68 2.38 1.96
N ALA A 121 -5.97 1.36 2.43
CA ALA A 121 -5.58 1.20 3.83
C ALA A 121 -4.75 2.40 4.32
N VAL A 122 -3.77 2.84 3.53
CA VAL A 122 -2.96 4.03 3.82
C VAL A 122 -3.84 5.27 3.98
N GLU A 123 -4.78 5.50 3.07
CA GLU A 123 -5.67 6.67 3.12
C GLU A 123 -6.64 6.62 4.32
N ASN A 124 -7.11 5.44 4.71
CA ASN A 124 -7.94 5.26 5.89
C ASN A 124 -7.16 5.57 7.18
N VAL A 125 -5.92 5.07 7.29
CA VAL A 125 -5.06 5.33 8.46
C VAL A 125 -4.71 6.81 8.57
N LYS A 126 -4.40 7.50 7.47
CA LYS A 126 -4.15 8.95 7.47
C LYS A 126 -5.32 9.78 7.97
N LYS A 127 -6.56 9.34 7.68
CA LYS A 127 -7.78 10.06 8.08
C LYS A 127 -8.26 9.68 9.47
N ARG A 128 -7.68 8.64 10.07
CA ARG A 128 -8.08 8.13 11.38
C ARG A 128 -7.86 9.20 12.45
N LYS A 129 -8.88 9.42 13.27
CA LYS A 129 -8.85 10.39 14.37
C LYS A 129 -8.87 9.68 15.70
N LYS A 130 -8.16 10.25 16.68
CA LYS A 130 -8.20 9.85 18.09
C LYS A 130 -8.63 11.02 18.96
N ASN A 131 -9.39 10.69 20.00
CA ASN A 131 -9.77 11.64 21.03
C ASN A 131 -8.61 11.83 22.00
N VAL A 132 -8.11 13.06 22.10
CA VAL A 132 -7.05 13.43 23.02
C VAL A 132 -7.67 14.25 24.15
N PHE A 133 -7.47 13.77 25.38
CA PHE A 133 -7.91 14.49 26.57
C PHE A 133 -6.86 15.54 26.95
N LYS A 134 -7.28 16.80 27.01
CA LYS A 134 -6.45 17.91 27.49
C LYS A 134 -7.08 18.57 28.70
N ILE A 135 -6.26 18.90 29.68
CA ILE A 135 -6.69 19.72 30.80
C ILE A 135 -6.49 21.19 30.40
N LYS A 136 -7.58 21.95 30.35
CA LYS A 136 -7.53 23.41 30.16
C LYS A 136 -8.24 24.07 31.33
N GLN A 137 -7.50 24.88 32.09
CA GLN A 137 -8.04 25.69 33.19
C GLN A 137 -8.91 24.88 34.19
N GLY A 138 -8.44 23.69 34.57
CA GLY A 138 -9.15 22.84 35.55
C GLY A 138 -10.31 22.01 34.98
N ASN A 139 -10.65 22.15 33.70
CA ASN A 139 -11.65 21.34 33.01
C ASN A 139 -10.98 20.38 32.01
N ILE A 140 -11.57 19.18 31.88
CA ILE A 140 -11.16 18.19 30.87
C ILE A 140 -11.86 18.54 29.56
N ALA A 141 -11.08 18.86 28.53
CA ALA A 141 -11.54 19.05 27.17
C ALA A 141 -11.14 17.84 26.32
N ILE A 142 -12.04 17.40 25.44
CA ILE A 142 -11.76 16.37 24.45
C ILE A 142 -11.50 17.07 23.12
N GLU A 143 -10.32 16.84 22.54
CA GLU A 143 -9.97 17.32 21.21
C GLU A 143 -9.83 16.12 20.26
N GLU A 144 -10.53 16.14 19.13
CA GLU A 144 -10.26 15.21 18.03
C GLU A 144 -8.97 15.63 17.32
N LYS A 145 -8.01 14.72 17.24
CA LYS A 145 -6.77 14.90 16.46
C LYS A 145 -6.57 13.72 15.52
N LEU A 146 -5.85 13.95 14.41
CA LEU A 146 -5.39 12.86 13.56
C LEU A 146 -4.48 11.93 14.36
N GLU A 147 -4.65 10.64 14.18
CA GLU A 147 -3.80 9.64 14.83
C GLU A 147 -2.36 9.77 14.32
N PHE A 148 -2.19 9.74 13.00
CA PHE A 148 -0.91 9.96 12.32
C PHE A 148 -0.95 11.31 11.61
N GLY A 149 -0.34 12.32 12.23
CA GLY A 149 -0.26 13.68 11.70
C GLY A 149 0.98 14.40 12.22
N ASN A 150 1.35 15.49 11.56
CA ASN A 150 2.62 16.20 11.74
C ASN A 150 2.94 16.52 13.21
N ASP A 151 1.94 16.79 14.04
CA ASP A 151 2.14 17.22 15.43
C ASP A 151 2.18 16.06 16.45
N ASN A 152 2.05 14.80 15.99
CA ASN A 152 1.86 13.64 16.86
C ASN A 152 2.98 12.60 16.74
N TYR A 153 4.04 12.84 15.96
CA TYR A 153 5.16 11.90 15.87
C TYR A 153 5.91 11.81 17.20
N ASN A 154 6.18 10.59 17.66
CA ASN A 154 7.08 10.33 18.79
C ASN A 154 7.94 9.09 18.48
N VAL A 155 9.22 9.15 18.86
CA VAL A 155 10.23 8.12 18.51
C VAL A 155 9.91 6.76 19.12
N ILE A 156 9.23 6.74 20.28
CA ILE A 156 8.86 5.54 21.03
C ILE A 156 7.42 5.11 20.72
N THR A 157 6.55 6.06 20.41
CA THR A 157 5.14 5.80 20.11
C THR A 157 4.68 6.72 18.99
N ASN A 158 3.88 6.21 18.05
CA ASN A 158 3.43 6.92 16.86
C ASN A 158 4.59 7.31 15.91
N ASN A 159 5.48 6.35 15.63
CA ASN A 159 6.61 6.47 14.69
C ASN A 159 6.27 5.85 13.30
N CYS A 160 7.25 5.66 12.42
CA CYS A 160 7.04 5.03 11.11
C CYS A 160 6.63 3.55 11.18
N GLN A 161 7.11 2.82 12.18
CA GLN A 161 6.79 1.40 12.38
C GLN A 161 5.35 1.23 12.84
N ASP A 162 4.90 2.08 13.77
CA ASP A 162 3.51 2.12 14.20
C ASP A 162 2.58 2.44 13.02
N PHE A 163 2.95 3.41 12.19
CA PHE A 163 2.20 3.75 10.98
C PHE A 163 2.09 2.55 10.03
N ALA A 164 3.20 1.90 9.70
CA ALA A 164 3.22 0.72 8.85
C ALA A 164 2.43 -0.46 9.44
N THR A 165 2.45 -0.62 10.76
CA THR A 165 1.69 -1.62 11.50
C THR A 165 0.19 -1.37 11.44
N GLU A 166 -0.24 -0.13 11.63
CA GLU A 166 -1.66 0.22 11.53
C GLU A 166 -2.18 0.11 10.09
N VAL A 167 -1.36 0.41 9.09
CA VAL A 167 -1.71 0.20 7.68
C VAL A 167 -1.91 -1.28 7.36
N ASP A 168 -1.05 -2.17 7.84
CA ASP A 168 -1.23 -3.61 7.63
C ASP A 168 -2.46 -4.20 8.32
N LYS A 169 -2.75 -3.74 9.55
CA LYS A 169 -3.98 -4.13 10.25
C LYS A 169 -5.21 -3.67 9.48
N GLU A 170 -5.16 -2.45 8.95
CA GLU A 170 -6.24 -1.88 8.13
C GLU A 170 -6.41 -2.65 6.81
N TYR A 171 -5.33 -2.99 6.12
CA TYR A 171 -5.34 -3.85 4.95
C TYR A 171 -6.02 -5.19 5.26
N SER A 172 -5.61 -5.83 6.35
CA SER A 172 -6.18 -7.11 6.82
C SER A 172 -7.67 -6.98 7.19
N ARG A 173 -8.11 -5.81 7.65
CA ARG A 173 -9.52 -5.51 7.94
C ARG A 173 -10.34 -5.42 6.65
N ILE A 174 -9.86 -4.65 5.65
CA ILE A 174 -10.53 -4.48 4.36
C ILE A 174 -10.72 -5.84 3.66
N ILE A 175 -9.66 -6.66 3.59
CA ILE A 175 -9.72 -8.01 2.98
C ILE A 175 -10.74 -8.92 3.67
N LYS A 176 -10.96 -8.77 4.98
CA LYS A 176 -11.95 -9.56 5.73
C LYS A 176 -13.39 -9.09 5.47
N GLU A 177 -13.60 -7.83 5.13
CA GLU A 177 -14.91 -7.25 4.85
C GLU A 177 -15.39 -7.51 3.41
N GLU A 178 -14.45 -7.74 2.48
CA GLU A 178 -14.76 -8.08 1.08
C GLU A 178 -15.06 -9.57 0.83
N LYS A 179 -14.90 -10.44 1.85
CA LYS A 179 -15.17 -11.89 1.79
C LYS A 179 -16.50 -12.26 2.45
#